data_AF-A0A1E7L0J4-F1
#
_entry.id   AF-A0A1E7L0J4-F1
#
_cell.length_a   1.000
_cell.length_b   1.000
_cell.length_c   1.000
_cell.angle_alpha   90.00
_cell.angle_beta   90.00
_cell.angle_gamma   90.00
#
_symmetry.space_group_name_H-M   'P 1'
#
loop_
_entity.id
_entity.type
_entity.pdbx_description
1 polymer ?
#
loop_
_entity_poly.entity_id
_entity_poly.type
_entity_poly.pdbx_seq_one_letter_code
_entity_poly.pdbx_strand_id
1 'polypeptide(L)' 'MATAAEEGDPEPERDEDLFQSGLMDSLFALTLVTWTESTFGIDADLDDLDLTAFATVAKITDFVAAKQGEAASA' A
#
# COMPACT_ATOMS: atom_id res chain seq x y z
N MET A 1 -8.91 21.32 -31.55
CA MET A 1 -9.72 21.22 -30.32
C MET A 1 -9.14 20.02 -29.56
N ALA A 2 -8.13 20.28 -28.74
CA ALA A 2 -7.45 19.24 -27.97
C ALA A 2 -8.31 18.93 -26.74
N THR A 3 -8.54 17.65 -26.49
CA THR A 3 -9.26 17.19 -25.30
C THR A 3 -8.48 17.64 -24.07
N ALA A 4 -9.14 18.31 -23.13
CA ALA A 4 -8.63 18.37 -21.77
C ALA A 4 -8.70 16.92 -21.27
N ALA A 5 -7.56 16.26 -21.18
CA ALA A 5 -7.47 15.09 -20.34
C ALA A 5 -7.84 15.58 -18.94
N GLU A 6 -8.85 14.97 -18.33
CA GLU A 6 -9.11 15.15 -16.92
C GLU A 6 -7.77 14.89 -16.22
N GLU A 7 -7.25 15.89 -15.50
CA GLU A 7 -6.06 15.71 -14.67
C GLU A 7 -6.47 14.85 -13.47
N GLY A 8 -6.75 13.58 -13.74
CA GLY A 8 -6.85 12.54 -12.73
C GLY A 8 -5.47 12.41 -12.09
N ASP A 9 -5.46 12.32 -10.77
CA ASP A 9 -4.26 12.08 -10.00
C ASP A 9 -3.47 10.92 -10.64
N PRO A 10 -2.17 11.11 -10.95
CA PRO A 10 -1.40 10.11 -11.67
C PRO A 10 -1.44 8.79 -10.90
N GLU A 11 -1.90 7.72 -11.55
CA GLU A 11 -1.90 6.39 -10.93
C GLU A 11 -0.45 5.99 -10.65
N PRO A 12 -0.10 5.67 -9.40
CA PRO A 12 1.29 5.39 -9.04
C PRO A 12 1.79 4.12 -9.72
N GLU A 13 3.05 4.12 -10.14
CA GLU A 13 3.68 2.90 -10.66
C GLU A 13 3.89 1.88 -9.53
N ARG A 14 3.95 0.59 -9.90
CA ARG A 14 3.99 -0.50 -8.91
C ARG A 14 5.21 -0.41 -7.99
N ASP A 15 6.33 0.02 -8.53
CA ASP A 15 7.62 0.16 -7.85
C ASP A 15 7.92 1.62 -7.45
N GLU A 16 6.98 2.54 -7.68
CA GLU A 16 7.12 3.93 -7.26
C GLU A 16 7.05 4.03 -5.73
N ASP A 17 7.99 4.78 -5.16
CA ASP A 17 7.96 5.16 -3.77
C ASP A 17 6.96 6.30 -3.55
N LEU A 18 5.83 5.93 -2.97
CA LEU A 18 4.69 6.82 -2.72
C LEU A 18 5.04 7.94 -1.73
N PHE A 19 5.98 7.70 -0.82
CA PHE A 19 6.44 8.75 0.10
C PHE A 19 7.32 9.76 -0.63
N GLN A 20 8.18 9.30 -1.55
CA GLN A 20 9.00 10.18 -2.37
C GLN A 20 8.18 10.94 -3.42
N SER A 21 7.15 10.32 -4.01
CA SER A 21 6.26 11.00 -4.96
C SER A 21 5.30 11.97 -4.28
N GLY A 22 5.17 11.91 -2.95
CA GLY A 22 4.30 12.78 -2.16
C GLY A 22 2.83 12.35 -2.18
N LEU A 23 2.53 11.17 -2.74
CA LEU A 23 1.21 10.53 -2.71
C LEU A 23 0.91 9.88 -1.35
N MET A 24 1.93 9.65 -0.52
CA MET A 24 1.84 9.02 0.79
C MET A 24 2.51 9.88 1.87
N ASP A 25 1.81 10.05 2.97
CA ASP A 25 2.35 10.60 4.22
C ASP A 25 2.29 9.56 5.34
N SER A 26 2.95 9.84 6.47
CA SER A 26 3.04 8.90 7.60
C SER A 26 1.67 8.55 8.21
N LEU A 27 0.70 9.47 8.19
CA LEU A 27 -0.64 9.23 8.72
C LEU A 27 -1.48 8.41 7.74
N PHE A 28 -1.37 8.72 6.44
CA PHE A 28 -2.02 7.95 5.40
C PHE A 28 -1.50 6.51 5.36
N ALA A 29 -0.19 6.29 5.58
CA ALA A 29 0.40 4.97 5.68
C ALA A 29 -0.25 4.12 6.79
N LEU A 30 -0.42 4.65 8.00
CA LEU A 30 -1.13 3.95 9.08
C LEU A 30 -2.58 3.61 8.71
N THR A 31 -3.27 4.53 8.04
CA THR A 31 -4.64 4.29 7.55
C THR A 31 -4.67 3.17 6.52
N LEU A 32 -3.70 3.15 5.61
CA LEU A 32 -3.57 2.13 4.58
C LEU A 32 -3.29 0.76 5.19
N VAL A 33 -2.47 0.68 6.24
CA VAL A 33 -2.22 -0.56 6.99
C VAL A 33 -3.53 -1.10 7.55
N THR A 34 -4.26 -0.30 8.34
CA THR A 34 -5.54 -0.72 8.93
C THR A 34 -6.57 -1.09 7.85
N TRP A 35 -6.59 -0.37 6.72
CA TRP A 35 -7.43 -0.71 5.59
C TRP A 35 -7.06 -2.07 5.00
N THR A 36 -5.76 -2.34 4.85
CA THR A 36 -5.24 -3.60 4.30
C THR A 36 -5.57 -4.77 5.23
N GLU A 37 -5.36 -4.60 6.54
CA GLU A 37 -5.75 -5.57 7.57
C GLU A 37 -7.24 -5.91 7.49
N SER A 38 -8.11 -4.89 7.48
CA SER A 38 -9.55 -5.10 7.43
C SER A 38 -10.04 -5.64 6.09
N THR A 39 -9.39 -5.27 4.98
CA THR A 39 -9.82 -5.68 3.62
C THR A 39 -9.42 -7.12 3.32
N PHE A 40 -8.20 -7.51 3.72
CA PHE A 40 -7.67 -8.85 3.46
C PHE A 40 -7.79 -9.81 4.65
N GLY A 41 -8.23 -9.32 5.82
CA GLY A 41 -8.33 -10.13 7.04
C GLY A 41 -6.97 -10.58 7.57
N ILE A 42 -5.92 -9.77 7.37
CA ILE A 42 -4.56 -10.04 7.83
C ILE A 42 -4.25 -9.24 9.08
N ASP A 43 -3.29 -9.72 9.87
CA ASP A 43 -2.78 -9.02 11.06
C ASP A 43 -1.43 -8.38 10.71
N ALA A 44 -1.41 -7.04 10.69
CA ALA A 44 -0.23 -6.24 10.46
C ALA A 44 0.20 -5.66 11.80
N ASP A 45 1.04 -6.41 12.51
CA ASP A 45 1.62 -5.98 13.79
C ASP A 45 2.34 -4.63 13.63
N LEU A 46 1.68 -3.54 14.01
CA LEU A 46 2.16 -2.16 13.82
C LEU A 46 3.43 -1.85 14.62
N ASP A 47 3.76 -2.66 15.62
CA ASP A 47 4.95 -2.49 16.48
C ASP A 47 6.22 -2.96 15.74
N ASP A 48 6.10 -4.03 14.94
CA ASP A 48 7.16 -4.53 14.04
C ASP A 48 7.05 -3.97 12.61
N LEU A 49 5.87 -3.48 12.22
CA LEU A 49 5.62 -3.05 10.85
C LEU A 49 6.41 -1.80 10.49
N ASP A 50 7.40 -2.01 9.62
CA ASP A 50 8.12 -0.92 9.00
C ASP A 50 7.25 -0.26 7.90
N LEU A 51 6.93 1.03 8.05
CA LEU A 51 6.16 1.78 7.05
C LEU A 51 6.81 1.78 5.67
N THR A 52 8.11 1.49 5.57
CA THR A 52 8.79 1.31 4.27
C THR A 52 8.32 0.06 3.52
N ALA A 53 7.70 -0.92 4.18
CA ALA A 53 6.98 -2.03 3.55
C ALA A 53 5.68 -1.57 2.86
N PHE A 54 5.18 -0.39 3.22
CA PHE A 54 4.02 0.26 2.60
C PHE A 54 4.41 1.41 1.64
N ALA A 55 5.71 1.57 1.36
CA ALA A 55 6.22 2.64 0.49
C ALA A 55 5.88 2.45 -0.99
N THR A 56 5.64 1.23 -1.46
CA THR A 56 5.31 0.94 -2.87
C THR A 56 4.17 -0.06 -2.95
N VAL A 57 3.41 0.00 -4.04
CA VAL A 57 2.29 -0.94 -4.30
C VAL A 57 2.80 -2.38 -4.38
N ALA A 58 3.99 -2.60 -4.95
CA ALA A 58 4.63 -3.91 -5.02
C ALA A 58 4.84 -4.52 -3.62
N LYS A 59 5.39 -3.75 -2.68
CA LYS A 59 5.67 -4.23 -1.32
C LYS A 59 4.38 -4.49 -0.53
N ILE A 60 3.37 -3.62 -0.67
CA ILE A 60 2.06 -3.84 -0.06
C ILE A 60 1.45 -5.16 -0.55
N THR A 61 1.55 -5.40 -1.87
CA THR A 61 1.05 -6.64 -2.48
C THR A 61 1.81 -7.87 -1.93
N ASP A 62 3.13 -7.79 -1.82
CA ASP A 62 3.97 -8.85 -1.29
C ASP A 62 3.65 -9.15 0.18
N PHE A 63 3.50 -8.11 1.01
CA PHE A 63 3.10 -8.23 2.41
C PHE A 63 1.76 -8.95 2.57
N VAL A 64 0.75 -8.53 1.80
CA VAL A 64 -0.57 -9.16 1.78
C VAL A 64 -0.50 -10.62 1.33
N ALA A 65 0.27 -10.89 0.28
CA ALA A 65 0.44 -12.24 -0.25
C ALA A 65 1.14 -13.17 0.74
N ALA A 66 2.18 -12.69 1.42
CA ALA A 66 2.89 -13.44 2.46
C ALA A 66 1.97 -13.80 3.62
N LYS A 67 1.22 -12.82 4.15
CA LYS A 67 0.27 -13.02 5.25
C LYS A 67 -0.87 -13.97 4.89
N GLN A 68 -1.41 -13.88 3.67
CA GLN A 68 -2.43 -14.84 3.20
C GLN A 68 -1.85 -16.24 2.95
N GLY A 69 -0.58 -16.34 2.52
CA GLY A 69 0.11 -17.61 2.36
C GLY A 69 0.36 -18.34 3.69
N GLU A 70 0.71 -17.60 4.74
CA GLU A 70 0.80 -18.14 6.10
C GLU A 70 -0.57 -18.62 6.62
N ALA A 71 -1.64 -17.85 6.40
CA ALA A 71 -3.00 -18.23 6.78
C ALA A 71 -3.53 -19.46 6.02
N ALA A 72 -3.10 -19.69 4.78
CA ALA A 72 -3.49 -20.85 3.98
C ALA A 72 -2.70 -22.13 4.31
N SER A 73 -1.59 -22.01 5.04
CA SER A 73 -0.71 -23.13 5.39
C SER A 73 -0.91 -23.67 6.81
N ALA A 74 -1.81 -23.06 7.58
CA ALA A 74 -2.19 -23.45 8.95
C ALA A 74 -3.51 -24.23 8.96
#